data_AF-A0A642C8H9-F1
#
_entry.id   AF-A0A642C8H9-F1
#
_cell.length_a   1.000
_cell.length_b   1.000
_cell.length_c   1.000
_cell.angle_alpha   90.00
_cell.angle_beta   90.00
_cell.angle_gamma   90.00
#
_symmetry.space_group_name_H-M   'P 1'
#
loop_
_entity.id
_entity.type
_entity.pdbx_description
1 polymer ?
#
loop_
_entity_poly.entity_id
_entity_poly.type
_entity_poly.pdbx_seq_one_letter_code
_entity_poly.pdbx_strand_id
1 'polypeptide(L)'
;DKAPAIDAPFTFDPFTNQCDDKVFALTVEQMNVKVYNKLGMDYKMFKTIYEAANPLYTGDGVVTEVADAGEVTQTDLLKWTISQADMKLALAKTSDVGSLKAVVTYKPKAGYEDSYSDVTITLSTKVNAIAAVTIPASNKIAEYWDANKTYVRLNVVVPGTLTDDCAFAVDLDNTFEGNKPIITGATAYKYIFASKNVNRKEKGLSGTEYTLSVSDDGLTLKATAGAATQNVAVIDADGVVTYQNTDFAKDLLNIASHNSVPSAGFYAWINIKATTGECALELPITNGEYMAYFLRPIDVIAGEGKFQDAVDNGSTVNMLDLLSFSDWRNQAFSTTVKANYFGYYGIELITVDIPNITTDLNGNDINSKKLSEVTSQLVITQTGTTVNPIPAAPAKDTYGTV
;
A
#
# COMPACT_ATOMS: atom_id res chain seq x y z
N ASP A 1 34.57 -10.49 -55.77
CA ASP A 1 33.36 -10.63 -54.94
C ASP A 1 33.74 -10.83 -53.50
N LYS A 2 33.22 -10.01 -52.59
CA LYS A 2 33.43 -10.18 -51.14
C LYS A 2 32.71 -11.44 -50.68
N ALA A 3 33.32 -12.20 -49.77
CA ALA A 3 32.61 -13.24 -49.05
C ALA A 3 31.38 -12.62 -48.34
N PRO A 4 30.22 -13.29 -48.38
CA PRO A 4 28.97 -12.74 -47.85
C PRO A 4 29.09 -12.50 -46.34
N ALA A 5 28.46 -11.43 -45.86
CA ALA A 5 28.33 -11.18 -44.43
C ALA A 5 27.60 -12.34 -43.75
N ILE A 6 28.07 -12.72 -42.55
CA ILE A 6 27.40 -13.73 -41.73
C ILE A 6 26.73 -13.07 -40.55
N ASP A 7 25.43 -13.34 -40.43
CA ASP A 7 24.71 -13.24 -39.17
C ASP A 7 24.52 -14.64 -38.57
N ALA A 8 25.03 -14.81 -37.35
CA ALA A 8 24.99 -16.06 -36.59
C ALA A 8 24.15 -15.86 -35.31
N PRO A 9 22.84 -16.20 -35.34
CA PRO A 9 21.98 -16.06 -34.18
C PRO A 9 22.10 -17.25 -33.21
N PHE A 10 22.24 -16.91 -31.93
CA PHE A 10 22.16 -17.79 -30.78
C PHE A 10 21.05 -17.31 -29.86
N THR A 11 20.06 -18.17 -29.65
CA THR A 11 18.96 -17.93 -28.74
C THR A 11 19.07 -18.92 -27.59
N PHE A 12 19.21 -18.41 -26.38
CA PHE A 12 19.23 -19.18 -25.16
C PHE A 12 17.84 -19.28 -24.55
N ASP A 13 17.62 -20.35 -23.80
CA ASP A 13 16.35 -20.56 -23.11
C ASP A 13 16.01 -19.41 -22.18
N PRO A 14 14.72 -19.05 -22.05
CA PRO A 14 14.28 -18.07 -21.06
C PRO A 14 14.65 -18.49 -19.64
N PHE A 15 14.85 -17.51 -18.77
CA PHE A 15 15.13 -17.74 -17.35
C PHE A 15 14.31 -16.77 -16.49
N THR A 16 14.16 -17.07 -15.21
CA THR A 16 13.44 -16.19 -14.26
C THR A 16 14.42 -15.19 -13.65
N ASN A 17 13.94 -13.97 -13.40
CA ASN A 17 14.69 -12.96 -12.67
C ASN A 17 15.21 -13.51 -11.33
N GLN A 18 16.48 -13.24 -11.05
CA GLN A 18 17.22 -13.85 -9.95
C GLN A 18 18.32 -12.90 -9.45
N CYS A 19 18.86 -13.19 -8.27
CA CYS A 19 19.91 -12.34 -7.68
C CYS A 19 21.27 -12.51 -8.36
N ASP A 20 21.61 -13.76 -8.70
CA ASP A 20 22.91 -14.07 -9.28
C ASP A 20 22.92 -13.77 -10.78
N ASP A 21 24.09 -13.36 -11.26
CA ASP A 21 24.34 -13.14 -12.68
C ASP A 21 23.98 -14.40 -13.49
N LYS A 22 23.24 -14.21 -14.59
CA LYS A 22 22.95 -15.29 -15.52
C LYS A 22 24.06 -15.34 -16.57
N VAL A 23 24.77 -16.46 -16.61
CA VAL A 23 25.87 -16.69 -17.55
C VAL A 23 25.44 -17.67 -18.64
N PHE A 24 25.64 -17.28 -19.89
CA PHE A 24 25.55 -18.14 -21.05
C PHE A 24 26.93 -18.24 -21.70
N ALA A 25 27.40 -19.44 -21.99
CA ALA A 25 28.66 -19.67 -22.70
C ALA A 25 28.37 -20.44 -23.98
N LEU A 26 28.94 -19.97 -25.09
CA LEU A 26 28.95 -20.76 -26.32
C LEU A 26 29.93 -21.91 -26.20
N THR A 27 29.60 -23.04 -26.81
CA THR A 27 30.46 -24.21 -26.90
C THR A 27 31.30 -24.19 -28.17
N VAL A 28 32.39 -24.96 -28.19
CA VAL A 28 33.24 -25.16 -29.37
C VAL A 28 32.43 -25.64 -30.57
N GLU A 29 31.50 -26.59 -30.35
CA GLU A 29 30.61 -27.09 -31.41
C GLU A 29 29.73 -25.97 -31.98
N GLN A 30 29.13 -25.15 -31.12
CA GLN A 30 28.29 -24.03 -31.53
C GLN A 30 29.06 -23.01 -32.38
N MET A 31 30.29 -22.66 -31.98
CA MET A 31 31.16 -21.75 -32.73
C MET A 31 31.58 -22.36 -34.08
N ASN A 32 32.00 -23.62 -34.09
CA ASN A 32 32.40 -24.32 -35.31
C ASN A 32 31.24 -24.40 -36.31
N VAL A 33 30.07 -24.87 -35.88
CA VAL A 33 28.93 -25.14 -36.78
C VAL A 33 28.31 -23.86 -37.32
N LYS A 34 28.08 -22.85 -36.47
CA LYS A 34 27.32 -21.65 -36.86
C LYS A 34 28.16 -20.49 -37.36
N VAL A 35 29.45 -20.46 -37.04
CA VAL A 35 30.37 -19.38 -37.44
C VAL A 35 31.40 -19.90 -38.43
N TYR A 36 32.34 -20.74 -38.00
CA TYR A 36 33.52 -21.06 -38.82
C TYR A 36 33.19 -21.92 -40.04
N ASN A 37 32.41 -22.99 -39.88
CA ASN A 37 32.00 -23.85 -41.00
C ASN A 37 31.15 -23.08 -42.04
N LYS A 38 30.36 -22.10 -41.59
CA LYS A 38 29.54 -21.27 -42.48
C LYS A 38 30.39 -20.30 -43.30
N LEU A 39 31.55 -19.89 -42.77
CA LEU A 39 32.59 -19.14 -43.48
C LEU A 39 33.50 -20.05 -44.32
N GLY A 40 33.36 -21.37 -44.23
CA GLY A 40 34.25 -22.33 -44.89
C GLY A 40 35.68 -22.32 -44.33
N MET A 41 35.85 -21.96 -43.06
CA MET A 41 37.16 -21.84 -42.41
C MET A 41 37.22 -22.57 -41.07
N ASP A 42 38.45 -22.81 -40.59
CA ASP A 42 38.69 -23.24 -39.20
C ASP A 42 38.95 -22.01 -38.30
N TYR A 43 39.05 -22.27 -36.99
CA TYR A 43 39.34 -21.22 -36.00
C TYR A 43 40.64 -20.43 -36.29
N LYS A 44 41.70 -21.13 -36.71
CA LYS A 44 43.01 -20.49 -36.94
C LYS A 44 42.91 -19.50 -38.10
N MET A 45 42.29 -19.94 -39.20
CA MET A 45 42.06 -19.10 -40.36
C MET A 45 41.11 -17.94 -40.04
N PHE A 46 40.08 -18.17 -39.20
CA PHE A 46 39.23 -17.10 -38.71
C PHE A 46 40.04 -16.03 -37.95
N LYS A 47 40.89 -16.40 -36.99
CA LYS A 47 41.73 -15.43 -36.25
C LYS A 47 42.82 -14.79 -37.11
N THR A 48 43.24 -15.41 -38.22
CA THR A 48 44.13 -14.76 -39.20
C THR A 48 43.41 -13.65 -39.96
N ILE A 49 42.15 -13.86 -40.34
CA ILE A 49 41.39 -12.95 -41.20
C ILE A 49 40.66 -11.88 -40.40
N TYR A 50 40.13 -12.22 -39.23
CA TYR A 50 39.22 -11.38 -38.45
C TYR A 50 39.83 -10.93 -37.12
N GLU A 51 39.43 -9.75 -36.66
CA GLU A 51 39.65 -9.23 -35.32
C GLU A 51 38.34 -8.77 -34.67
N ALA A 52 38.26 -8.86 -33.35
CA ALA A 52 37.12 -8.36 -32.61
C ALA A 52 37.02 -6.83 -32.78
N ALA A 53 35.80 -6.32 -32.99
CA ALA A 53 35.57 -4.88 -32.96
C ALA A 53 35.90 -4.31 -31.57
N ASN A 54 36.13 -2.99 -31.51
CA ASN A 54 36.23 -2.26 -30.25
C ASN A 54 35.16 -1.16 -30.22
N PRO A 55 34.14 -1.25 -29.36
CA PRO A 55 33.90 -2.31 -28.37
C PRO A 55 33.55 -3.66 -29.01
N LEU A 56 33.84 -4.77 -28.29
CA LEU A 56 33.60 -6.15 -28.74
C LEU A 56 32.13 -6.40 -29.12
N TYR A 57 31.22 -5.82 -28.34
CA TYR A 57 29.79 -6.01 -28.50
C TYR A 57 29.02 -4.71 -28.28
N THR A 58 27.77 -4.72 -28.72
CA THR A 58 26.75 -3.71 -28.41
C THR A 58 25.48 -4.41 -27.91
N GLY A 59 24.73 -3.79 -27.00
CA GLY A 59 23.49 -4.37 -26.45
C GLY A 59 23.57 -4.61 -24.94
N ASP A 60 22.71 -5.50 -24.44
CA ASP A 60 22.51 -5.76 -23.02
C ASP A 60 23.56 -6.72 -22.42
N GLY A 61 23.84 -6.59 -21.11
CA GLY A 61 24.79 -7.44 -20.40
C GLY A 61 26.24 -7.20 -20.82
N VAL A 62 27.12 -8.16 -20.47
CA VAL A 62 28.55 -8.13 -20.76
C VAL A 62 28.95 -9.37 -21.53
N VAL A 63 29.53 -9.18 -22.72
CA VAL A 63 30.12 -10.27 -23.51
C VAL A 63 31.63 -10.22 -23.39
N THR A 64 32.26 -11.36 -23.07
CA THR A 64 33.71 -11.53 -23.07
C THR A 64 34.12 -12.72 -23.92
N GLU A 65 35.30 -12.63 -24.53
CA GLU A 65 35.99 -13.79 -25.11
C GLU A 65 36.77 -14.50 -24.01
N VAL A 66 36.62 -15.82 -23.93
CA VAL A 66 37.35 -16.67 -22.98
C VAL A 66 37.94 -17.85 -23.74
N ALA A 67 39.22 -18.11 -23.55
CA ALA A 67 39.87 -19.28 -24.14
C ALA A 67 39.27 -20.57 -23.55
N ASP A 68 39.02 -21.56 -24.41
CA ASP A 68 38.63 -22.90 -23.94
C ASP A 68 39.75 -23.53 -23.08
N ALA A 69 39.39 -24.04 -21.90
CA ALA A 69 40.33 -24.55 -20.89
C ALA A 69 40.79 -26.00 -21.18
N GLY A 70 40.33 -26.60 -22.27
CA GLY A 70 40.77 -27.91 -22.74
C GLY A 70 42.01 -27.81 -23.64
N GLU A 71 43.14 -28.32 -23.15
CA GLU A 71 44.42 -28.47 -23.86
C GLU A 71 44.29 -29.38 -25.11
N VAL A 72 43.73 -28.89 -26.22
CA VAL A 72 44.05 -29.36 -27.60
C VAL A 72 43.47 -28.47 -28.72
N THR A 73 42.41 -27.69 -28.48
CA THR A 73 41.76 -26.86 -29.51
C THR A 73 41.52 -25.44 -28.99
N GLN A 74 42.58 -24.61 -28.94
CA GLN A 74 42.46 -23.18 -28.61
C GLN A 74 41.37 -22.56 -29.49
N THR A 75 40.17 -22.33 -28.96
CA THR A 75 39.06 -21.61 -29.60
C THR A 75 38.59 -20.60 -28.57
N ASP A 76 38.46 -19.34 -28.97
CA ASP A 76 37.89 -18.32 -28.11
C ASP A 76 36.36 -18.47 -28.09
N LEU A 77 35.80 -18.69 -26.90
CA LEU A 77 34.38 -18.84 -26.67
C LEU A 77 33.78 -17.53 -26.16
N LEU A 78 32.58 -17.22 -26.62
CA LEU A 78 31.83 -16.07 -26.11
C LEU A 78 31.08 -16.44 -24.84
N LYS A 79 31.37 -15.71 -23.77
CA LYS A 79 30.66 -15.75 -22.50
C LYS A 79 29.82 -14.48 -22.36
N TRP A 80 28.50 -14.63 -22.26
CA TRP A 80 27.55 -13.55 -22.04
C TRP A 80 27.02 -13.60 -20.62
N THR A 81 27.31 -12.55 -19.86
CA THR A 81 26.92 -12.39 -18.46
C THR A 81 25.85 -11.32 -18.37
N ILE A 82 24.71 -11.65 -17.80
CA ILE A 82 23.57 -10.76 -17.61
C ILE A 82 23.44 -10.50 -16.11
N SER A 83 23.63 -9.24 -15.72
CA SER A 83 23.54 -8.84 -14.31
C SER A 83 22.09 -8.65 -13.87
N GLN A 84 21.86 -8.58 -12.56
CA GLN A 84 20.52 -8.22 -12.02
C GLN A 84 20.04 -6.87 -12.55
N ALA A 85 20.94 -5.90 -12.72
CA ALA A 85 20.60 -4.58 -13.25
C ALA A 85 20.08 -4.66 -14.70
N ASP A 86 20.69 -5.51 -15.52
CA ASP A 86 20.24 -5.78 -16.89
C ASP A 86 18.85 -6.43 -16.90
N MET A 87 18.62 -7.41 -16.03
CA MET A 87 17.32 -8.08 -15.87
C MET A 87 16.23 -7.09 -15.48
N LYS A 88 16.51 -6.20 -14.51
CA LYS A 88 15.60 -5.15 -14.06
C LYS A 88 15.26 -4.18 -15.18
N LEU A 89 16.26 -3.73 -15.94
CA LEU A 89 16.06 -2.84 -17.09
C LEU A 89 15.26 -3.51 -18.21
N ALA A 90 15.50 -4.80 -18.47
CA ALA A 90 14.75 -5.56 -19.47
C ALA A 90 13.28 -5.72 -19.07
N LEU A 91 13.01 -6.04 -17.80
CA LEU A 91 11.65 -6.17 -17.28
C LEU A 91 10.92 -4.83 -17.25
N ALA A 92 11.58 -3.72 -16.91
CA ALA A 92 10.96 -2.39 -16.90
C ALA A 92 10.40 -1.92 -18.26
N LYS A 93 10.86 -2.52 -19.37
CA LYS A 93 10.38 -2.22 -20.73
C LYS A 93 9.08 -2.95 -21.09
N THR A 94 8.66 -3.93 -20.29
CA THR A 94 7.53 -4.82 -20.56
C THR A 94 6.73 -5.09 -19.27
N SER A 95 5.59 -5.78 -19.34
CA SER A 95 4.87 -6.16 -18.11
C SER A 95 5.40 -7.45 -17.48
N ASP A 96 5.75 -8.47 -18.28
CA ASP A 96 5.94 -9.84 -17.78
C ASP A 96 7.22 -10.54 -18.26
N VAL A 97 7.71 -10.18 -19.46
CA VAL A 97 8.84 -10.87 -20.11
C VAL A 97 9.75 -9.86 -20.81
N GLY A 98 10.93 -9.65 -20.23
CA GLY A 98 11.97 -8.80 -20.79
C GLY A 98 12.77 -9.52 -21.87
N SER A 99 13.06 -8.82 -22.98
CA SER A 99 13.95 -9.33 -24.02
C SER A 99 15.35 -8.77 -23.84
N LEU A 100 16.36 -9.62 -23.95
CA LEU A 100 17.77 -9.27 -23.81
C LEU A 100 18.51 -9.65 -25.09
N LYS A 101 19.35 -8.75 -25.60
CA LYS A 101 20.11 -8.97 -26.84
C LYS A 101 21.48 -8.32 -26.77
N ALA A 102 22.51 -9.08 -27.15
CA ALA A 102 23.85 -8.58 -27.42
C ALA A 102 24.29 -8.95 -28.84
N VAL A 103 25.01 -8.06 -29.52
CA VAL A 103 25.57 -8.28 -30.85
C VAL A 103 27.08 -8.10 -30.78
N VAL A 104 27.81 -9.17 -31.05
CA VAL A 104 29.28 -9.20 -31.16
C VAL A 104 29.65 -9.03 -32.63
N THR A 105 30.64 -8.20 -32.92
CA THR A 105 31.09 -7.95 -34.30
C THR A 105 32.57 -8.26 -34.45
N TYR A 106 32.91 -9.06 -35.45
CA TYR A 106 34.27 -9.25 -35.93
C TYR A 106 34.45 -8.60 -37.28
N LYS A 107 35.53 -7.84 -37.43
CA LYS A 107 35.87 -7.14 -38.66
C LYS A 107 37.04 -7.82 -39.35
N PRO A 108 37.07 -7.87 -40.68
CA PRO A 108 38.26 -8.28 -41.40
C PRO A 108 39.44 -7.37 -41.02
N LYS A 109 40.60 -7.96 -40.78
CA LYS A 109 41.85 -7.24 -40.55
C LYS A 109 42.29 -6.51 -41.81
N ALA A 110 43.15 -5.51 -41.63
CA ALA A 110 43.77 -4.78 -42.72
C ALA A 110 44.38 -5.73 -43.77
N GLY A 111 44.01 -5.53 -45.03
CA GLY A 111 44.42 -6.40 -46.15
C GLY A 111 43.44 -7.53 -46.49
N TYR A 112 42.42 -7.76 -45.67
CA TYR A 112 41.32 -8.72 -45.94
C TYR A 112 39.98 -8.03 -46.21
N GLU A 113 39.87 -6.72 -45.99
CA GLU A 113 38.64 -5.92 -46.04
C GLU A 113 37.93 -5.95 -47.40
N ASP A 114 38.68 -6.12 -48.50
CA ASP A 114 38.12 -6.20 -49.85
C ASP A 114 37.68 -7.61 -50.25
N SER A 115 38.04 -8.61 -49.46
CA SER A 115 37.72 -10.02 -49.73
C SER A 115 36.69 -10.58 -48.76
N TYR A 116 36.54 -9.98 -47.58
CA TYR A 116 35.66 -10.47 -46.51
C TYR A 116 34.76 -9.37 -45.98
N SER A 117 33.57 -9.75 -45.55
CA SER A 117 32.61 -8.85 -44.88
C SER A 117 32.60 -9.14 -43.37
N ASP A 118 32.08 -8.19 -42.58
CA ASP A 118 31.92 -8.34 -41.13
C ASP A 118 31.12 -9.59 -40.76
N VAL A 119 31.48 -10.17 -39.61
CA VAL A 119 30.80 -11.30 -39.00
C VAL A 119 30.10 -10.82 -37.74
N THR A 120 28.78 -10.95 -37.70
CA THR A 120 27.96 -10.57 -36.56
C THR A 120 27.41 -11.80 -35.86
N ILE A 121 27.63 -11.88 -34.56
CA ILE A 121 27.08 -12.93 -33.70
C ILE A 121 26.03 -12.29 -32.81
N THR A 122 24.78 -12.72 -32.95
CA THR A 122 23.66 -12.22 -32.15
C THR A 122 23.36 -13.18 -31.02
N LEU A 123 23.50 -12.74 -29.78
CA LEU A 123 23.09 -13.45 -28.57
C LEU A 123 21.75 -12.90 -28.11
N SER A 124 20.81 -13.80 -27.80
CA SER A 124 19.45 -13.41 -27.38
C SER A 124 18.90 -14.37 -26.33
N THR A 125 18.11 -13.82 -25.41
CA THR A 125 17.34 -14.60 -24.42
C THR A 125 16.15 -13.77 -23.94
N LYS A 126 15.35 -14.36 -23.05
CA LYS A 126 14.25 -13.69 -22.36
C LYS A 126 14.38 -13.88 -20.85
N VAL A 127 14.06 -12.84 -20.09
CA VAL A 127 13.94 -12.90 -18.64
C VAL A 127 12.47 -12.77 -18.25
N ASN A 128 11.97 -13.72 -17.47
CA ASN A 128 10.62 -13.71 -16.93
C ASN A 128 10.61 -13.02 -15.56
N ALA A 129 9.54 -12.30 -15.25
CA ALA A 129 9.31 -11.80 -13.90
C ALA A 129 9.18 -12.95 -12.89
N ILE A 130 9.43 -12.66 -11.61
CA ILE A 130 9.16 -13.61 -10.53
C ILE A 130 7.65 -13.84 -10.47
N ALA A 131 7.23 -15.10 -10.39
CA ALA A 131 5.83 -15.45 -10.29
C ALA A 131 5.21 -14.84 -9.04
N ALA A 132 4.04 -14.22 -9.18
CA ALA A 132 3.32 -13.65 -8.06
C ALA A 132 2.87 -14.74 -7.09
N VAL A 133 2.92 -14.43 -5.79
CA VAL A 133 2.38 -15.28 -4.73
C VAL A 133 1.05 -14.73 -4.23
N THR A 134 0.28 -15.56 -3.54
CA THR A 134 -1.00 -15.19 -2.95
C THR A 134 -0.98 -15.52 -1.47
N ILE A 135 -1.36 -14.55 -0.63
CA ILE A 135 -1.55 -14.78 0.79
C ILE A 135 -2.78 -15.68 0.96
N PRO A 136 -2.68 -16.85 1.60
CA PRO A 136 -3.79 -17.78 1.76
C PRO A 136 -4.99 -17.14 2.47
N ALA A 137 -6.20 -17.40 1.99
CA ALA A 137 -7.41 -16.88 2.64
C ALA A 137 -7.57 -17.37 4.09
N SER A 138 -7.08 -18.58 4.41
CA SER A 138 -7.07 -19.13 5.76
C SER A 138 -6.20 -18.32 6.74
N ASN A 139 -5.16 -17.63 6.24
CA ASN A 139 -4.33 -16.79 7.09
C ASN A 139 -4.98 -15.46 7.47
N LYS A 140 -6.11 -15.08 6.85
CA LYS A 140 -6.83 -13.84 7.14
C LYS A 140 -7.94 -14.07 8.17
N ILE A 141 -7.78 -13.51 9.37
CA ILE A 141 -8.71 -13.70 10.49
C ILE A 141 -10.12 -13.19 10.15
N ALA A 142 -11.16 -13.99 10.43
CA ALA A 142 -12.52 -13.71 10.02
C ALA A 142 -13.17 -12.52 10.73
N GLU A 143 -12.74 -12.23 11.95
CA GLU A 143 -13.25 -11.13 12.76
C GLU A 143 -12.73 -9.76 12.26
N TYR A 144 -11.51 -9.73 11.72
CA TYR A 144 -10.88 -8.51 11.18
C TYR A 144 -11.22 -8.25 9.71
N TRP A 145 -11.24 -9.31 8.90
CA TRP A 145 -11.50 -9.21 7.47
C TRP A 145 -12.98 -9.41 7.15
N ASP A 146 -13.46 -8.74 6.11
CA ASP A 146 -14.80 -9.02 5.59
C ASP A 146 -14.93 -10.44 5.03
N ALA A 147 -16.16 -10.86 4.75
CA ALA A 147 -16.44 -12.20 4.24
C ALA A 147 -15.68 -12.52 2.93
N ASN A 148 -15.46 -11.52 2.07
CA ASN A 148 -14.77 -11.68 0.79
C ASN A 148 -13.25 -11.46 0.90
N LYS A 149 -12.72 -11.14 2.08
CA LYS A 149 -11.27 -10.90 2.33
C LYS A 149 -10.68 -9.77 1.48
N THR A 150 -11.50 -8.76 1.21
CA THR A 150 -11.21 -7.56 0.43
C THR A 150 -10.87 -6.33 1.29
N TYR A 151 -11.34 -6.28 2.54
CA TYR A 151 -11.05 -5.18 3.45
C TYR A 151 -10.95 -5.60 4.91
N VAL A 152 -10.31 -4.74 5.71
CA VAL A 152 -10.22 -4.83 7.17
C VAL A 152 -10.85 -3.60 7.82
N ARG A 153 -11.24 -3.75 9.09
CA ARG A 153 -11.78 -2.66 9.93
C ARG A 153 -10.79 -2.33 11.04
N LEU A 154 -10.19 -1.15 10.98
CA LEU A 154 -9.27 -0.64 11.98
C LEU A 154 -10.03 0.17 13.02
N ASN A 155 -9.74 -0.08 14.29
CA ASN A 155 -10.44 0.49 15.43
C ASN A 155 -9.45 0.83 16.55
N VAL A 156 -9.89 1.62 17.51
CA VAL A 156 -9.12 1.91 18.72
C VAL A 156 -9.15 0.72 19.68
N VAL A 157 -8.17 0.68 20.59
CA VAL A 157 -8.07 -0.33 21.65
C VAL A 157 -9.40 -0.47 22.41
N VAL A 158 -9.64 -1.66 22.94
CA VAL A 158 -10.81 -1.97 23.75
C VAL A 158 -10.67 -1.38 25.16
N PRO A 159 -11.71 -0.71 25.70
CA PRO A 159 -11.72 -0.27 27.10
C PRO A 159 -11.39 -1.38 28.10
N GLY A 160 -10.44 -1.12 29.01
CA GLY A 160 -10.11 -1.98 30.15
C GLY A 160 -9.00 -3.00 29.94
N THR A 161 -8.33 -3.03 28.79
CA THR A 161 -7.23 -3.98 28.50
C THR A 161 -5.84 -3.40 28.70
N LEU A 162 -5.67 -2.07 28.70
CA LEU A 162 -4.39 -1.35 28.89
C LEU A 162 -4.63 -0.03 29.65
N THR A 163 -3.55 0.56 30.19
CA THR A 163 -3.57 1.91 30.78
C THR A 163 -3.87 2.96 29.71
N ASP A 164 -5.10 3.47 29.68
CA ASP A 164 -5.57 4.69 29.00
C ASP A 164 -4.84 5.08 27.69
N ASP A 165 -4.76 4.17 26.72
CA ASP A 165 -4.27 4.50 25.37
C ASP A 165 -5.43 4.52 24.35
N CYS A 166 -6.22 5.59 24.37
CA CYS A 166 -7.13 5.93 23.25
C CYS A 166 -6.38 6.28 21.95
N ALA A 167 -5.17 5.77 21.77
CA ALA A 167 -4.39 5.88 20.56
C ALA A 167 -5.08 5.07 19.46
N PHE A 168 -5.34 5.73 18.34
CA PHE A 168 -5.75 5.05 17.10
C PHE A 168 -4.50 4.50 16.43
N ALA A 169 -3.91 3.48 17.03
CA ALA A 169 -2.75 2.76 16.55
C ALA A 169 -3.10 1.27 16.43
N VAL A 170 -2.96 0.70 15.23
CA VAL A 170 -3.31 -0.69 14.96
C VAL A 170 -2.17 -1.38 14.26
N ASP A 171 -1.68 -2.47 14.84
CA ASP A 171 -0.74 -3.35 14.15
C ASP A 171 -1.48 -4.16 13.06
N LEU A 172 -1.06 -4.00 11.80
CA LEU A 172 -1.65 -4.68 10.65
C LEU A 172 -1.41 -6.19 10.66
N ASP A 173 -0.35 -6.66 11.32
CA ASP A 173 -0.06 -8.08 11.48
C ASP A 173 -1.15 -8.81 12.29
N ASN A 174 -1.80 -8.11 13.24
CA ASN A 174 -2.91 -8.66 14.05
C ASN A 174 -4.13 -9.07 13.21
N THR A 175 -4.21 -8.66 11.93
CA THR A 175 -5.30 -9.08 11.04
C THR A 175 -5.07 -10.48 10.46
N PHE A 176 -3.93 -11.11 10.74
CA PHE A 176 -3.51 -12.40 10.19
C PHE A 176 -3.28 -13.45 11.29
N GLU A 177 -3.57 -14.72 10.99
CA GLU A 177 -3.31 -15.83 11.91
C GLU A 177 -1.81 -15.92 12.24
N GLY A 178 -1.50 -15.98 13.53
CA GLY A 178 -0.11 -15.99 14.01
C GLY A 178 0.56 -14.61 13.99
N ASN A 179 -0.24 -13.53 13.87
CA ASN A 179 0.20 -12.14 13.85
C ASN A 179 1.27 -11.88 12.78
N LYS A 180 1.02 -12.36 11.56
CA LYS A 180 1.80 -12.06 10.35
C LYS A 180 1.17 -12.64 9.09
N PRO A 181 1.37 -12.00 7.92
CA PRO A 181 1.00 -12.57 6.63
C PRO A 181 1.91 -13.75 6.25
N ILE A 182 1.31 -14.84 5.76
CA ILE A 182 2.03 -15.97 5.18
C ILE A 182 2.32 -15.66 3.71
N ILE A 183 3.58 -15.33 3.41
CA ILE A 183 4.06 -14.98 2.06
C ILE A 183 5.15 -15.99 1.67
N THR A 184 4.77 -17.02 0.90
CA THR A 184 5.69 -18.09 0.48
C THR A 184 6.88 -17.53 -0.30
N GLY A 185 8.10 -17.86 0.15
CA GLY A 185 9.34 -17.44 -0.52
C GLY A 185 9.80 -16.01 -0.20
N ALA A 186 9.09 -15.27 0.65
CA ALA A 186 9.54 -13.96 1.11
C ALA A 186 10.66 -14.09 2.16
N THR A 187 11.67 -13.23 2.06
CA THR A 187 12.71 -13.04 3.07
C THR A 187 12.38 -11.90 4.01
N ALA A 188 11.70 -10.87 3.52
CA ALA A 188 11.18 -9.75 4.31
C ALA A 188 9.88 -9.22 3.70
N TYR A 189 9.08 -8.52 4.51
CA TYR A 189 7.90 -7.78 4.04
C TYR A 189 7.75 -6.46 4.80
N LYS A 190 6.96 -5.55 4.23
CA LYS A 190 6.53 -4.31 4.88
C LYS A 190 5.15 -3.88 4.38
N TYR A 191 4.50 -3.05 5.17
CA TYR A 191 3.26 -2.39 4.80
C TYR A 191 3.53 -0.98 4.28
N ILE A 192 2.82 -0.59 3.23
CA ILE A 192 2.80 0.79 2.72
C ILE A 192 1.36 1.18 2.36
N PHE A 193 1.09 2.48 2.29
CA PHE A 193 -0.09 2.98 1.59
C PHE A 193 0.09 2.77 0.09
N ALA A 194 -0.91 2.15 -0.55
CA ALA A 194 -0.87 1.87 -1.98
C ALA A 194 -0.98 3.15 -2.82
N SER A 195 -0.44 3.11 -4.03
CA SER A 195 -0.57 4.21 -5.01
C SER A 195 -2.02 4.48 -5.41
N LYS A 196 -2.94 3.53 -5.21
CA LYS A 196 -4.39 3.70 -5.38
C LYS A 196 -5.01 4.82 -4.53
N ASN A 197 -4.32 5.28 -3.49
CA ASN A 197 -4.76 6.45 -2.72
C ASN A 197 -4.45 7.77 -3.44
N VAL A 198 -3.44 7.80 -4.31
CA VAL A 198 -2.98 9.05 -4.94
C VAL A 198 -4.06 9.61 -5.86
N ASN A 199 -4.37 10.90 -5.70
CA ASN A 199 -5.42 11.63 -6.40
C ASN A 199 -6.85 11.15 -6.12
N ARG A 200 -7.05 10.23 -5.16
CA ARG A 200 -8.39 9.83 -4.73
C ARG A 200 -9.05 11.00 -4.01
N LYS A 201 -10.29 11.31 -4.39
CA LYS A 201 -11.07 12.39 -3.79
C LYS A 201 -11.99 11.84 -2.71
N GLU A 202 -12.00 12.48 -1.55
CA GLU A 202 -12.82 12.11 -0.41
C GLU A 202 -13.54 13.33 0.15
N LYS A 203 -14.75 13.15 0.65
CA LYS A 203 -15.47 14.20 1.37
C LYS A 203 -15.36 13.97 2.86
N GLY A 204 -15.01 15.01 3.60
CA GLY A 204 -15.13 15.01 5.07
C GLY A 204 -16.54 15.36 5.52
N LEU A 205 -16.81 15.21 6.81
CA LEU A 205 -18.09 15.52 7.45
C LEU A 205 -18.56 16.95 7.13
N SER A 206 -17.63 17.91 7.08
CA SER A 206 -17.89 19.31 6.73
C SER A 206 -18.41 19.53 5.31
N GLY A 207 -18.34 18.51 4.45
CA GLY A 207 -18.61 18.60 3.01
C GLY A 207 -17.39 19.05 2.19
N THR A 208 -16.27 19.36 2.84
CA THR A 208 -15.00 19.70 2.18
C THR A 208 -14.49 18.50 1.38
N GLU A 209 -14.08 18.73 0.14
CA GLU A 209 -13.42 17.71 -0.69
C GLU A 209 -11.90 17.76 -0.48
N TYR A 210 -11.32 16.61 -0.20
CA TYR A 210 -9.89 16.38 -0.01
C TYR A 210 -9.33 15.55 -1.14
N THR A 211 -8.15 15.92 -1.64
CA THR A 211 -7.38 15.06 -2.54
C THR A 211 -6.31 14.33 -1.75
N LEU A 212 -6.31 13.00 -1.81
CA LEU A 212 -5.35 12.17 -1.10
C LEU A 212 -4.03 12.07 -1.86
N SER A 213 -2.93 11.96 -1.11
CA SER A 213 -1.59 11.68 -1.61
C SER A 213 -0.83 10.78 -0.63
N VAL A 214 0.25 10.18 -1.10
CA VAL A 214 1.13 9.31 -0.30
C VAL A 214 2.55 9.85 -0.40
N SER A 215 3.33 9.75 0.69
CA SER A 215 4.76 10.08 0.67
C SER A 215 5.56 9.14 -0.24
N ASP A 216 6.74 9.58 -0.67
CA ASP A 216 7.59 8.82 -1.61
C ASP A 216 8.01 7.43 -1.07
N ASP A 217 8.15 7.30 0.25
CA ASP A 217 8.45 6.04 0.93
C ASP A 217 7.23 5.12 1.11
N GLY A 218 6.02 5.62 0.83
CA GLY A 218 4.76 4.90 1.01
C GLY A 218 4.21 4.91 2.44
N LEU A 219 4.87 5.58 3.40
CA LEU A 219 4.58 5.43 4.83
C LEU A 219 3.60 6.46 5.40
N THR A 220 3.33 7.55 4.69
CA THR A 220 2.42 8.62 5.15
C THR A 220 1.30 8.86 4.14
N LEU A 221 0.06 8.74 4.59
CA LEU A 221 -1.12 9.19 3.87
C LEU A 221 -1.42 10.64 4.22
N LYS A 222 -1.64 11.48 3.19
CA LYS A 222 -1.90 12.91 3.32
C LYS A 222 -3.19 13.30 2.62
N ALA A 223 -3.82 14.36 3.10
CA ALA A 223 -4.98 14.99 2.47
C ALA A 223 -4.67 16.46 2.18
N THR A 224 -5.10 16.92 1.02
CA THR A 224 -4.95 18.32 0.57
C THR A 224 -6.33 18.93 0.30
N ALA A 225 -6.57 20.12 0.85
CA ALA A 225 -7.73 20.95 0.55
C ALA A 225 -7.27 22.40 0.37
N GLY A 226 -7.55 22.96 -0.81
CA GLY A 226 -7.00 24.26 -1.20
C GLY A 226 -5.47 24.27 -1.18
N ALA A 227 -4.88 25.22 -0.44
CA ALA A 227 -3.42 25.34 -0.30
C ALA A 227 -2.83 24.55 0.89
N ALA A 228 -3.67 23.92 1.72
CA ALA A 228 -3.23 23.22 2.93
C ALA A 228 -3.13 21.71 2.69
N THR A 229 -2.09 21.10 3.26
CA THR A 229 -1.89 19.64 3.25
C THR A 229 -1.58 19.17 4.68
N GLN A 230 -2.25 18.12 5.14
CA GLN A 230 -2.07 17.55 6.46
C GLN A 230 -1.96 16.03 6.38
N ASN A 231 -1.24 15.44 7.34
CA ASN A 231 -1.16 13.98 7.45
C ASN A 231 -2.50 13.43 7.98
N VAL A 232 -2.90 12.28 7.44
CA VAL A 232 -4.12 11.56 7.82
C VAL A 232 -3.78 10.27 8.59
N ALA A 233 -2.81 9.50 8.11
CA ALA A 233 -2.35 8.29 8.77
C ALA A 233 -0.87 8.02 8.44
N VAL A 234 -0.18 7.33 9.34
CA VAL A 234 1.23 6.94 9.20
C VAL A 234 1.38 5.45 9.49
N ILE A 235 2.18 4.74 8.72
CA ILE A 235 2.60 3.35 8.97
C ILE A 235 4.06 3.38 9.39
N ASP A 236 4.38 2.75 10.52
CA ASP A 236 5.77 2.61 10.97
C ASP A 236 6.46 1.36 10.39
N ALA A 237 7.72 1.14 10.79
CA ALA A 237 8.53 0.03 10.30
C ALA A 237 8.00 -1.35 10.74
N ASP A 238 7.28 -1.41 11.86
CA ASP A 238 6.71 -2.63 12.42
C ASP A 238 5.32 -2.94 11.84
N GLY A 239 4.77 -2.05 11.01
CA GLY A 239 3.45 -2.23 10.39
C GLY A 239 2.30 -1.69 11.23
N VAL A 240 2.59 -0.87 12.25
CA VAL A 240 1.57 -0.20 13.05
C VAL A 240 1.08 1.04 12.31
N VAL A 241 -0.21 1.07 11.99
CA VAL A 241 -0.88 2.22 11.40
C VAL A 241 -1.46 3.13 12.47
N THR A 242 -1.02 4.39 12.50
CA THR A 242 -1.47 5.42 13.43
C THR A 242 -2.28 6.49 12.70
N TYR A 243 -3.55 6.64 13.06
CA TYR A 243 -4.41 7.72 12.56
C TYR A 243 -4.05 9.05 13.23
N GLN A 244 -3.91 10.11 12.44
CA GLN A 244 -3.34 11.36 12.91
C GLN A 244 -4.39 12.27 13.55
N ASN A 245 -3.98 13.05 14.55
CA ASN A 245 -4.82 14.03 15.24
C ASN A 245 -4.75 15.39 14.53
N THR A 246 -5.17 15.44 13.26
CA THR A 246 -5.23 16.68 12.45
C THR A 246 -6.67 17.02 12.10
N ASP A 247 -6.95 18.28 11.76
CA ASP A 247 -8.31 18.72 11.43
C ASP A 247 -8.85 17.96 10.21
N PHE A 248 -8.00 17.73 9.20
CA PHE A 248 -8.39 17.00 7.99
C PHE A 248 -8.66 15.53 8.29
N ALA A 249 -7.82 14.89 9.12
CA ALA A 249 -8.01 13.51 9.50
C ALA A 249 -9.32 13.31 10.29
N LYS A 250 -9.62 14.22 11.23
CA LYS A 250 -10.88 14.21 11.98
C LYS A 250 -12.10 14.38 11.07
N ASP A 251 -12.04 15.32 10.13
CA ASP A 251 -13.16 15.56 9.23
C ASP A 251 -13.44 14.36 8.32
N LEU A 252 -12.38 13.73 7.79
CA LEU A 252 -12.47 12.49 7.01
C LEU A 252 -12.99 11.31 7.83
N LEU A 253 -12.51 11.12 9.07
CA LEU A 253 -12.92 10.01 9.93
C LEU A 253 -14.42 10.07 10.28
N ASN A 254 -14.93 11.29 10.49
CA ASN A 254 -16.29 11.51 10.95
C ASN A 254 -17.35 11.55 9.83
N ILE A 255 -16.98 11.29 8.57
CA ILE A 255 -17.92 11.30 7.43
C ILE A 255 -19.10 10.34 7.60
N ALA A 256 -18.90 9.21 8.28
CA ALA A 256 -19.93 8.19 8.44
C ALA A 256 -19.81 7.45 9.78
N SER A 257 -20.92 6.80 10.15
CA SER A 257 -20.98 5.86 11.26
C SER A 257 -20.13 4.61 11.01
N HIS A 258 -19.62 3.99 12.08
CA HIS A 258 -18.98 2.67 11.96
C HIS A 258 -19.94 1.62 11.37
N ASN A 259 -21.26 1.77 11.61
CA ASN A 259 -22.30 0.90 11.06
C ASN A 259 -22.56 1.14 9.56
N SER A 260 -22.02 2.22 8.98
CA SER A 260 -22.10 2.48 7.55
C SER A 260 -21.00 1.79 6.75
N VAL A 261 -20.01 1.17 7.40
CA VAL A 261 -18.96 0.43 6.68
C VAL A 261 -19.51 -0.91 6.16
N PRO A 262 -19.30 -1.26 4.88
CA PRO A 262 -18.44 -0.62 3.88
C PRO A 262 -19.15 0.32 2.90
N SER A 263 -20.46 0.55 3.03
CA SER A 263 -21.22 1.38 2.08
C SER A 263 -20.87 2.88 2.16
N ALA A 264 -20.31 3.32 3.29
CA ALA A 264 -19.70 4.62 3.49
C ALA A 264 -18.52 4.51 4.48
N GLY A 265 -17.87 5.64 4.76
CA GLY A 265 -16.74 5.73 5.69
C GLY A 265 -15.40 5.89 4.99
N PHE A 266 -14.43 6.40 5.74
CA PHE A 266 -13.09 6.64 5.24
C PHE A 266 -12.22 5.39 5.31
N TYR A 267 -11.48 5.10 4.25
CA TYR A 267 -10.55 3.98 4.18
C TYR A 267 -9.26 4.35 3.46
N ALA A 268 -8.18 3.63 3.72
CA ALA A 268 -6.96 3.71 2.90
C ALA A 268 -6.73 2.39 2.17
N TRP A 269 -6.17 2.45 0.97
CA TRP A 269 -5.59 1.27 0.34
C TRP A 269 -4.23 0.97 0.95
N ILE A 270 -4.05 -0.23 1.47
CA ILE A 270 -2.78 -0.77 1.97
C ILE A 270 -2.21 -1.70 0.91
N ASN A 271 -0.88 -1.76 0.81
CA ASN A 271 -0.14 -2.72 -0.02
C ASN A 271 0.93 -3.42 0.83
N ILE A 272 0.94 -4.75 0.81
CA ILE A 272 2.00 -5.57 1.39
C ILE A 272 3.08 -5.76 0.32
N LYS A 273 4.27 -5.20 0.58
CA LYS A 273 5.44 -5.38 -0.28
C LYS A 273 6.35 -6.43 0.34
N ALA A 274 6.69 -7.46 -0.43
CA ALA A 274 7.62 -8.49 -0.02
C ALA A 274 8.87 -8.49 -0.89
N THR A 275 9.97 -8.98 -0.33
CA THR A 275 11.21 -9.23 -1.06
C THR A 275 11.64 -10.68 -0.91
N THR A 276 12.47 -11.16 -1.85
CA THR A 276 13.03 -12.51 -1.85
C THR A 276 14.52 -12.51 -2.19
N GLY A 277 15.23 -13.55 -1.75
CA GLY A 277 16.67 -13.71 -1.92
C GLY A 277 17.51 -12.69 -1.15
N GLU A 278 18.82 -12.80 -1.28
CA GLU A 278 19.79 -11.94 -0.59
C GLU A 278 19.87 -10.52 -1.18
N CYS A 279 19.52 -10.35 -2.45
CA CYS A 279 19.51 -9.06 -3.13
C CYS A 279 18.17 -8.31 -3.04
N ALA A 280 17.26 -8.77 -2.18
CA ALA A 280 15.95 -8.16 -1.91
C ALA A 280 15.12 -7.88 -3.17
N LEU A 281 14.99 -8.86 -4.07
CA LEU A 281 14.12 -8.73 -5.25
C LEU A 281 12.67 -8.58 -4.83
N GLU A 282 11.94 -7.66 -5.45
CA GLU A 282 10.51 -7.52 -5.21
C GLU A 282 9.78 -8.81 -5.59
N LEU A 283 9.04 -9.37 -4.64
CA LEU A 283 8.19 -10.54 -4.81
C LEU A 283 6.75 -10.06 -4.98
N PRO A 284 6.15 -10.18 -6.19
CA PRO A 284 4.79 -9.70 -6.42
C PRO A 284 3.77 -10.50 -5.60
N ILE A 285 2.76 -9.82 -5.04
CA ILE A 285 1.67 -10.45 -4.29
C ILE A 285 0.34 -10.10 -4.94
N THR A 286 -0.40 -11.10 -5.45
CA THR A 286 -1.65 -10.89 -6.19
C THR A 286 -2.73 -10.21 -5.34
N ASN A 287 -2.83 -10.58 -4.06
CA ASN A 287 -3.79 -10.03 -3.10
C ASN A 287 -3.11 -9.22 -2.00
N GLY A 288 -1.95 -8.61 -2.31
CA GLY A 288 -1.20 -7.75 -1.39
C GLY A 288 -1.86 -6.40 -1.15
N GLU A 289 -2.76 -5.96 -2.05
CA GLU A 289 -3.52 -4.72 -1.89
C GLU A 289 -4.93 -4.95 -1.35
N TYR A 290 -5.31 -4.19 -0.33
CA TYR A 290 -6.64 -4.26 0.29
C TYR A 290 -7.05 -2.92 0.91
N MET A 291 -8.35 -2.77 1.22
CA MET A 291 -8.85 -1.58 1.88
C MET A 291 -8.78 -1.74 3.41
N ALA A 292 -8.36 -0.69 4.10
CA ALA A 292 -8.39 -0.58 5.54
C ALA A 292 -9.32 0.58 5.94
N TYR A 293 -10.51 0.24 6.44
CA TYR A 293 -11.48 1.23 6.91
C TYR A 293 -11.11 1.70 8.30
N PHE A 294 -11.03 3.01 8.49
CA PHE A 294 -10.83 3.60 9.81
C PHE A 294 -12.20 3.84 10.44
N LEU A 295 -12.52 3.08 11.49
CA LEU A 295 -13.80 3.23 12.17
C LEU A 295 -13.73 4.41 13.13
N ARG A 296 -14.72 5.31 13.07
CA ARG A 296 -14.86 6.32 14.12
C ARG A 296 -15.06 5.61 15.47
N PRO A 297 -14.35 6.01 16.54
CA PRO A 297 -14.44 5.31 17.83
C PRO A 297 -15.82 5.37 18.49
N ILE A 298 -16.53 6.48 18.29
CA ILE A 298 -17.80 6.79 18.93
C ILE A 298 -18.81 7.20 17.87
N ASP A 299 -20.01 6.68 18.05
CA ASP A 299 -21.21 7.04 17.34
C ASP A 299 -22.13 7.86 18.23
N VAL A 300 -22.68 8.92 17.66
CA VAL A 300 -23.70 9.76 18.30
C VAL A 300 -24.98 9.66 17.47
N ILE A 301 -26.07 9.33 18.14
CA ILE A 301 -27.41 9.25 17.55
C ILE A 301 -28.29 10.27 18.25
N ALA A 302 -28.98 11.09 17.46
CA ALA A 302 -29.96 12.03 17.97
C ALA A 302 -31.16 11.30 18.55
N GLY A 303 -31.55 11.67 19.77
CA GLY A 303 -32.82 11.36 20.39
C GLY A 303 -33.85 12.44 20.12
N GLU A 304 -35.06 12.22 20.62
CA GLU A 304 -36.12 13.22 20.61
C GLU A 304 -36.18 13.93 21.95
N GLY A 305 -36.29 15.26 21.93
CA GLY A 305 -36.71 16.03 23.08
C GLY A 305 -37.62 17.17 22.67
N LYS A 306 -38.47 17.58 23.60
CA LYS A 306 -39.47 18.61 23.37
C LYS A 306 -39.30 19.70 24.41
N PHE A 307 -39.30 20.94 23.94
CA PHE A 307 -39.46 22.10 24.81
C PHE A 307 -40.94 22.43 24.87
N GLN A 308 -41.50 22.52 26.08
CA GLN A 308 -42.90 22.89 26.29
C GLN A 308 -43.00 24.40 26.52
N ASP A 309 -43.90 25.05 25.78
CA ASP A 309 -44.21 26.47 25.97
C ASP A 309 -44.99 26.70 27.28
N ALA A 310 -44.92 27.93 27.82
CA ALA A 310 -45.64 28.40 29.00
C ALA A 310 -45.39 27.59 30.29
N VAL A 311 -44.21 26.98 30.43
CA VAL A 311 -43.75 26.37 31.68
C VAL A 311 -43.14 27.46 32.59
N ASP A 312 -43.64 27.56 33.83
CA ASP A 312 -43.08 28.47 34.84
C ASP A 312 -41.58 28.19 35.03
N ASN A 313 -40.74 29.20 34.82
CA ASN A 313 -39.27 29.14 34.82
C ASN A 313 -38.61 28.44 33.61
N GLY A 314 -39.37 28.22 32.53
CA GLY A 314 -38.86 27.67 31.27
C GLY A 314 -38.82 26.15 31.21
N SER A 315 -38.72 25.61 30.00
CA SER A 315 -38.62 24.17 29.74
C SER A 315 -37.16 23.73 29.71
N THR A 316 -36.83 22.62 30.38
CA THR A 316 -35.49 22.03 30.39
C THR A 316 -35.53 20.60 29.87
N VAL A 317 -34.47 20.18 29.18
CA VAL A 317 -34.28 18.81 28.70
C VAL A 317 -32.84 18.42 28.99
N ASN A 318 -32.60 17.18 29.45
CA ASN A 318 -31.25 16.69 29.71
C ASN A 318 -30.55 16.38 28.38
N MET A 319 -29.30 16.80 28.22
CA MET A 319 -28.52 16.55 27.00
C MET A 319 -28.34 15.06 26.70
N LEU A 320 -28.21 14.24 27.75
CA LEU A 320 -28.07 12.79 27.61
C LEU A 320 -29.41 12.08 27.30
N ASP A 321 -30.54 12.79 27.39
CA ASP A 321 -31.82 12.29 26.88
C ASP A 321 -31.97 12.61 25.37
N LEU A 322 -31.28 13.65 24.89
CA LEU A 322 -31.27 14.09 23.49
C LEU A 322 -30.24 13.36 22.62
N LEU A 323 -29.29 12.66 23.22
CA LEU A 323 -28.19 12.01 22.52
C LEU A 323 -27.94 10.64 23.11
N SER A 324 -27.81 9.65 22.25
CA SER A 324 -27.30 8.34 22.64
C SER A 324 -25.92 8.11 22.00
N PHE A 325 -25.02 7.55 22.79
CA PHE A 325 -23.65 7.26 22.37
C PHE A 325 -23.44 5.75 22.34
N SER A 326 -22.73 5.28 21.34
CA SER A 326 -22.25 3.89 21.27
C SER A 326 -20.83 3.87 20.74
N ASP A 327 -20.04 2.88 21.14
CA ASP A 327 -18.73 2.70 20.54
C ASP A 327 -18.79 1.91 19.23
N TRP A 328 -17.65 1.75 18.58
CA TRP A 328 -17.48 0.96 17.35
C TRP A 328 -17.87 -0.53 17.48
N ARG A 329 -18.09 -1.03 18.70
CA ARG A 329 -18.58 -2.39 19.00
C ARG A 329 -20.08 -2.42 19.25
N ASN A 330 -20.78 -1.29 19.05
CA ASN A 330 -22.17 -1.07 19.42
C ASN A 330 -22.44 -1.18 20.93
N GLN A 331 -21.45 -0.90 21.79
CA GLN A 331 -21.66 -0.82 23.24
C GLN A 331 -22.18 0.57 23.61
N ALA A 332 -23.39 0.61 24.17
CA ALA A 332 -24.00 1.85 24.61
C ALA A 332 -23.25 2.47 25.79
N PHE A 333 -23.13 3.79 25.79
CA PHE A 333 -22.64 4.54 26.93
C PHE A 333 -23.72 4.54 27.99
N SER A 334 -23.37 4.14 29.20
CA SER A 334 -24.33 4.07 30.30
C SER A 334 -23.66 4.49 31.59
N THR A 335 -24.42 5.22 32.40
CA THR A 335 -24.05 5.60 33.77
C THR A 335 -24.18 4.44 34.76
N THR A 336 -24.85 3.34 34.37
CA THR A 336 -25.08 2.16 35.22
C THR A 336 -24.14 0.98 34.91
N VAL A 337 -23.42 1.03 33.79
CA VAL A 337 -22.47 -0.01 33.37
C VAL A 337 -21.10 0.30 33.97
N LYS A 338 -20.38 -0.72 34.46
CA LYS A 338 -19.11 -0.60 35.21
C LYS A 338 -17.98 0.15 34.48
N ALA A 339 -18.07 0.38 33.17
CA ALA A 339 -17.03 1.04 32.40
C ALA A 339 -17.40 2.51 32.13
N ASN A 340 -16.57 3.44 32.61
CA ASN A 340 -16.71 4.86 32.29
C ASN A 340 -16.24 5.11 30.84
N TYR A 341 -17.10 4.84 29.85
CA TYR A 341 -16.78 5.07 28.44
C TYR A 341 -16.55 6.55 28.12
N PHE A 342 -17.26 7.48 28.77
CA PHE A 342 -17.00 8.92 28.62
C PHE A 342 -15.57 9.28 29.01
N GLY A 343 -15.08 8.75 30.14
CA GLY A 343 -13.71 8.94 30.59
C GLY A 343 -12.69 8.23 29.69
N TYR A 344 -12.96 6.98 29.30
CA TYR A 344 -12.08 6.23 28.40
C TYR A 344 -11.84 7.00 27.11
N TYR A 345 -12.90 7.37 26.39
CA TYR A 345 -12.79 8.08 25.11
C TYR A 345 -12.44 9.57 25.24
N GLY A 346 -12.18 10.07 26.46
CA GLY A 346 -11.78 11.46 26.68
C GLY A 346 -12.83 12.49 26.24
N ILE A 347 -14.11 12.20 26.44
CA ILE A 347 -15.17 13.17 26.14
C ILE A 347 -15.17 14.25 27.22
N GLU A 348 -14.69 15.44 26.89
CA GLU A 348 -14.64 16.57 27.82
C GLU A 348 -15.85 17.49 27.73
N LEU A 349 -16.39 17.67 26.52
CA LEU A 349 -17.34 18.72 26.20
C LEU A 349 -18.40 18.23 25.21
N ILE A 350 -19.67 18.52 25.51
CA ILE A 350 -20.79 18.38 24.58
C ILE A 350 -21.45 19.74 24.44
N THR A 351 -21.46 20.31 23.24
CA THR A 351 -22.06 21.62 22.96
C THR A 351 -23.17 21.53 21.93
N VAL A 352 -24.26 22.25 22.17
CA VAL A 352 -25.35 22.42 21.19
C VAL A 352 -25.02 23.54 20.22
N ASP A 353 -25.30 23.33 18.93
CA ASP A 353 -25.24 24.36 17.89
C ASP A 353 -26.49 25.26 17.96
N ILE A 354 -26.58 26.07 19.01
CA ILE A 354 -27.71 26.97 19.29
C ILE A 354 -28.08 27.86 18.09
N PRO A 355 -27.13 28.47 17.35
CA PRO A 355 -27.45 29.30 16.19
C PRO A 355 -28.22 28.60 15.07
N ASN A 356 -28.12 27.27 14.97
CA ASN A 356 -28.73 26.47 13.91
C ASN A 356 -29.92 25.62 14.37
N ILE A 357 -30.44 25.84 15.58
CA ILE A 357 -31.68 25.19 16.04
C ILE A 357 -32.84 25.60 15.12
N THR A 358 -33.57 24.59 14.63
CA THR A 358 -34.75 24.77 13.78
C THR A 358 -36.05 24.64 14.56
N THR A 359 -37.17 25.08 13.98
CA THR A 359 -38.48 25.13 14.66
C THR A 359 -39.65 24.94 13.70
N ASP A 360 -40.75 24.39 14.22
CA ASP A 360 -42.05 24.29 13.56
C ASP A 360 -43.05 25.34 14.04
N LEU A 361 -42.62 26.30 14.86
CA LEU A 361 -43.48 27.39 15.34
C LEU A 361 -44.20 28.07 14.18
N ASN A 362 -45.50 28.33 14.36
CA ASN A 362 -46.41 28.84 13.33
C ASN A 362 -46.55 27.95 12.08
N GLY A 363 -46.34 26.64 12.22
CA GLY A 363 -46.46 25.66 11.12
C GLY A 363 -45.31 25.75 10.11
N ASN A 364 -44.18 26.32 10.51
CA ASN A 364 -42.96 26.31 9.70
C ASN A 364 -42.39 24.87 9.58
N ASP A 365 -41.52 24.66 8.60
CA ASP A 365 -40.85 23.37 8.44
C ASP A 365 -39.70 23.21 9.46
N ILE A 366 -39.87 22.23 10.36
CA ILE A 366 -38.92 21.85 11.41
C ILE A 366 -37.52 21.52 10.88
N ASN A 367 -37.40 21.13 9.60
CA ASN A 367 -36.11 20.70 9.04
C ASN A 367 -35.28 21.84 8.44
N SER A 368 -35.88 23.02 8.25
CA SER A 368 -35.24 24.11 7.51
C SER A 368 -35.37 25.47 8.16
N LYS A 369 -36.45 25.73 8.91
CA LYS A 369 -36.68 27.06 9.49
C LYS A 369 -35.93 27.23 10.81
N LYS A 370 -34.99 28.17 10.87
CA LYS A 370 -34.25 28.48 12.11
C LYS A 370 -35.14 29.22 13.11
N LEU A 371 -35.02 28.87 14.40
CA LEU A 371 -35.76 29.51 15.48
C LEU A 371 -35.48 31.02 15.56
N SER A 372 -34.21 31.40 15.39
CA SER A 372 -33.74 32.78 15.41
C SER A 372 -34.34 33.67 14.32
N GLU A 373 -34.83 33.07 13.22
CA GLU A 373 -35.53 33.79 12.15
C GLU A 373 -37.03 33.95 12.41
N VAL A 374 -37.60 33.14 13.31
CA VAL A 374 -39.02 33.23 13.69
C VAL A 374 -39.19 34.20 14.86
N THR A 375 -38.31 34.12 15.85
CA THR A 375 -38.37 35.00 17.02
C THR A 375 -37.00 35.13 17.68
N SER A 376 -36.70 36.33 18.16
CA SER A 376 -35.54 36.62 19.01
C SER A 376 -35.88 36.58 20.51
N GLN A 377 -37.16 36.37 20.87
CA GLN A 377 -37.62 36.38 22.27
C GLN A 377 -37.44 35.02 22.96
N LEU A 378 -37.39 33.93 22.21
CA LEU A 378 -37.08 32.61 22.75
C LEU A 378 -35.56 32.46 22.85
N VAL A 379 -35.07 32.34 24.08
CA VAL A 379 -33.65 32.20 24.37
C VAL A 379 -33.38 30.76 24.78
N ILE A 380 -32.58 30.05 23.98
CA ILE A 380 -32.07 28.73 24.34
C ILE A 380 -30.70 28.90 24.95
N THR A 381 -30.49 28.28 26.11
CA THR A 381 -29.19 28.25 26.78
C THR A 381 -28.84 26.81 27.13
N GLN A 382 -27.55 26.51 27.18
CA GLN A 382 -27.04 25.23 27.66
C GLN A 382 -26.28 25.48 28.97
N THR A 383 -26.62 24.72 30.01
CA THR A 383 -25.90 24.69 31.29
C THR A 383 -25.22 23.33 31.45
N GLY A 384 -24.03 23.30 32.08
CA GLY A 384 -23.30 22.04 32.33
C GLY A 384 -22.79 21.35 31.06
N THR A 385 -21.88 22.00 30.34
CA THR A 385 -21.29 21.46 29.10
C THR A 385 -20.20 20.42 29.35
N THR A 386 -19.61 20.41 30.55
CA THR A 386 -18.52 19.50 30.92
C THR A 386 -19.06 18.14 31.31
N VAL A 387 -18.52 17.09 30.70
CA VAL A 387 -18.76 15.72 31.14
C VAL A 387 -17.80 15.45 32.30
N ASN A 388 -18.14 15.94 33.50
CA ASN A 388 -17.37 15.61 34.70
C ASN A 388 -17.29 14.08 34.81
N PRO A 389 -16.13 13.50 35.21
CA PRO A 389 -16.05 12.06 35.39
C PRO A 389 -17.18 11.66 36.33
N ILE A 390 -18.02 10.73 35.86
CA ILE A 390 -19.02 10.08 36.70
C ILE A 390 -18.25 9.61 37.94
N PRO A 391 -18.62 10.05 39.16
CA PRO A 391 -17.87 9.69 40.35
C PRO A 391 -17.71 8.18 40.36
N ALA A 392 -16.50 7.72 40.69
CA ALA A 392 -16.23 6.31 40.88
C ALA A 392 -17.37 5.71 41.69
N ALA A 393 -17.91 4.57 41.22
CA ALA A 393 -18.96 3.84 41.93
C ALA A 393 -18.64 3.90 43.43
N PRO A 394 -19.61 4.26 44.29
CA PRO A 394 -19.35 4.36 45.72
C PRO A 394 -18.58 3.11 46.15
N ALA A 395 -17.47 3.33 46.84
CA ALA A 395 -16.64 2.25 47.35
C ALA A 395 -17.58 1.21 47.95
N LYS A 396 -17.53 -0.01 47.39
CA LYS A 396 -18.29 -1.18 47.82
C LYS A 396 -18.49 -1.08 49.33
N ASP A 397 -19.75 -1.00 49.75
CA ASP A 397 -20.16 -0.83 51.14
C ASP A 397 -19.14 -1.49 52.07
N THR A 398 -18.38 -0.65 52.76
CA THR A 398 -17.70 -1.06 53.99
C THR A 398 -18.70 -0.89 55.11
N TYR A 399 -19.82 -1.62 55.01
CA TYR A 399 -20.65 -1.96 56.16
C TYR A 399 -20.87 -3.47 56.06
N GLY A 400 -20.22 -4.15 57.01
CA GLY A 400 -19.93 -5.58 56.94
C GLY A 400 -21.14 -6.49 57.08
N THR A 401 -20.87 -7.78 56.98
CA THR A 401 -21.67 -8.80 57.67
C THR A 401 -21.67 -8.53 59.17
N VAL A 402 -22.71 -7.85 59.67
CA VAL A 402 -23.75 -8.34 60.62
C VAL A 402 -24.99 -7.50 60.41
#